data_AF-A0A940HLG4-F1
#
_entry.id   AF-A0A940HLG4-F1
#
_cell.length_a   1.000
_cell.length_b   1.000
_cell.length_c   1.000
_cell.angle_alpha   90.00
_cell.angle_beta   90.00
_cell.angle_gamma   90.00
#
_symmetry.space_group_name_H-M   'P 1'
#
loop_
_entity.id
_entity.type
_entity.pdbx_description
1 polymer ?
#
loop_
_entity_poly.entity_id
_entity_poly.type
_entity_poly.pdbx_seq_one_letter_code
_entity_poly.pdbx_strand_id
1 'polypeptide(L)' 'MEFDSSLIILDDQKARRLAEKLHLNYTGTLGILVRAKESGIIAQVKPFLEKIQATNFRLSDTVFLEVLKLTNE' A
#
# COMPACT_ATOMS: atom_id res chain seq x y z
N MET A 1 -4.91 -20.60 -13.96
CA MET A 1 -5.99 -19.79 -14.57
C MET A 1 -5.47 -18.37 -14.56
N GLU A 2 -5.50 -17.70 -15.70
CA GLU A 2 -5.15 -16.28 -15.82
C GLU A 2 -6.44 -15.45 -15.78
N PHE A 3 -6.43 -14.31 -15.08
CA PHE A 3 -7.59 -13.42 -14.94
C PHE A 3 -7.23 -11.99 -15.36
N ASP A 4 -7.93 -11.46 -16.36
CA ASP A 4 -7.66 -10.15 -16.97
C ASP A 4 -7.81 -8.97 -15.99
N SER A 5 -8.58 -9.13 -14.90
CA SER A 5 -8.86 -8.08 -13.91
C SER A 5 -8.12 -8.27 -12.59
N SER A 6 -7.00 -8.99 -12.61
CA SER A 6 -6.21 -9.21 -11.39
C SER A 6 -5.64 -7.90 -10.83
N LEU A 7 -5.74 -7.71 -9.52
CA LEU A 7 -5.07 -6.63 -8.81
C LEU A 7 -3.75 -7.16 -8.24
N ILE A 8 -2.62 -6.64 -8.74
CA ILE A 8 -1.29 -7.10 -8.34
C ILE A 8 -0.77 -6.26 -7.17
N ILE A 9 -0.05 -6.86 -6.23
CA ILE A 9 0.61 -6.15 -5.14
C ILE A 9 2.07 -5.88 -5.52
N LEU A 10 2.46 -4.62 -5.60
CA LEU A 10 3.78 -4.15 -6.00
C LEU A 10 4.28 -3.07 -5.04
N ASP A 11 5.43 -3.31 -4.40
CA ASP A 11 6.10 -2.34 -3.53
C ASP A 11 7.40 -1.78 -4.11
N ASP A 12 7.88 -2.32 -5.23
CA ASP A 12 9.02 -1.77 -5.96
C ASP A 12 8.60 -0.66 -6.94
N GLN A 13 9.32 0.46 -6.94
CA GLN A 13 8.99 1.60 -7.81
C GLN A 13 9.17 1.28 -9.30
N LYS A 14 10.17 0.48 -9.68
CA LYS A 14 10.38 0.09 -11.09
C LYS A 14 9.27 -0.84 -11.53
N ALA A 15 8.84 -1.78 -10.68
CA ALA A 15 7.72 -2.65 -10.95
C ALA A 15 6.40 -1.86 -11.13
N ARG A 16 6.13 -0.87 -10.27
CA ARG A 16 4.97 0.03 -10.43
C ARG A 16 5.00 0.77 -11.76
N ARG A 17 6.14 1.37 -12.12
CA ARG A 17 6.30 2.05 -13.42
C ARG A 17 6.08 1.11 -14.62
N LEU A 18 6.48 -0.15 -14.51
CA LEU A 18 6.22 -1.13 -15.56
C LEU A 18 4.73 -1.49 -15.62
N ALA A 19 4.08 -1.72 -14.49
CA ALA A 19 2.65 -2.00 -14.42
C ALA A 19 1.82 -0.85 -15.01
N GLU A 20 2.18 0.42 -14.72
CA GLU A 20 1.57 1.60 -15.33
C GLU A 20 1.68 1.58 -16.86
N LYS A 21 2.88 1.29 -17.41
CA LYS A 21 3.11 1.18 -18.86
C LYS A 21 2.33 0.05 -19.52
N LEU A 22 2.06 -1.01 -18.78
CA LEU A 22 1.30 -2.18 -19.24
C LEU A 22 -0.21 -2.05 -18.96
N HIS A 23 -0.66 -0.90 -18.41
CA HIS A 23 -2.04 -0.67 -18.00
C HIS A 23 -2.59 -1.74 -17.04
N LEU A 24 -1.73 -2.27 -16.18
CA LEU A 24 -2.12 -3.26 -15.17
C LEU A 24 -2.61 -2.58 -13.90
N ASN A 25 -3.68 -3.13 -13.32
CA ASN A 25 -4.15 -2.72 -12.01
C ASN A 25 -3.17 -3.20 -10.94
N TYR A 26 -2.67 -2.28 -10.12
CA TYR A 26 -1.82 -2.64 -8.98
C TYR A 26 -2.16 -1.85 -7.73
N THR A 27 -1.72 -2.39 -6.60
CA THR A 27 -1.67 -1.70 -5.30
C THR A 27 -0.35 -2.00 -4.63
N GLY A 28 -0.08 -1.41 -3.47
CA GLY A 28 1.07 -1.74 -2.63
C GLY A 28 0.62 -2.13 -1.23
N THR A 29 1.55 -2.59 -0.40
CA THR A 29 1.26 -3.01 0.98
C THR A 29 0.55 -1.91 1.78
N LEU A 30 0.97 -0.65 1.62
CA LEU A 30 0.33 0.48 2.30
C LEU A 30 -1.11 0.72 1.81
N GLY A 31 -1.37 0.53 0.51
CA GLY A 31 -2.72 0.66 -0.06
C GLY A 31 -3.67 -0.42 0.46
N ILE A 32 -3.14 -1.59 0.83
CA ILE A 32 -3.92 -2.64 1.49
C ILE A 32 -4.31 -2.20 2.91
N LEU A 33 -3.40 -1.60 3.66
CA LEU A 33 -3.69 -1.10 5.00
C LEU A 33 -4.74 0.02 4.99
N VAL A 34 -4.64 0.96 4.04
CA VAL A 34 -5.65 2.01 3.85
C VAL A 34 -7.02 1.38 3.58
N ARG A 35 -7.11 0.44 2.62
CA ARG A 35 -8.38 -0.26 2.33
C ARG A 35 -8.92 -1.06 3.50
N ALA A 36 -8.06 -1.69 4.29
CA ALA A 36 -8.47 -2.45 5.47
C ALA A 36 -9.12 -1.54 6.52
N LYS A 37 -8.58 -0.32 6.70
CA LYS A 37 -9.16 0.71 7.57
C LYS A 37 -10.48 1.23 7.03
N GLU A 38 -10.53 1.60 5.74
CA GLU A 38 -11.76 2.06 5.07
C GLU A 38 -12.87 1.01 5.14
N SER A 39 -12.51 -0.27 5.07
CA SER A 39 -13.45 -1.40 5.17
C SER A 39 -13.79 -1.78 6.62
N GLY A 40 -13.26 -1.08 7.62
CA GLY A 40 -13.49 -1.36 9.05
C GLY A 40 -12.87 -2.65 9.57
N ILE A 41 -11.99 -3.30 8.80
CA ILE A 41 -11.30 -4.55 9.18
C ILE A 41 -10.26 -4.27 10.28
N ILE A 42 -9.59 -3.12 10.21
CA ILE A 42 -8.69 -2.63 11.24
C ILE A 42 -9.16 -1.29 11.77
N ALA A 43 -9.01 -1.09 13.08
CA ALA A 43 -9.43 0.16 13.73
C ALA A 43 -8.43 1.30 13.51
N GLN A 44 -7.13 1.00 13.35
CA GLN A 44 -6.05 1.98 13.18
C GLN A 44 -4.98 1.46 12.22
N VAL A 45 -4.42 2.35 11.40
CA VAL A 45 -3.35 2.05 10.44
C VAL A 45 -1.97 2.27 11.06
N LYS A 46 -1.83 3.27 11.95
CA LYS A 46 -0.54 3.65 12.55
C LYS A 46 0.26 2.49 13.17
N PRO A 47 -0.33 1.57 13.97
CA PRO A 47 0.44 0.48 14.58
C PRO A 47 1.06 -0.49 13.57
N PHE A 48 0.46 -0.60 12.38
CA PHE A 48 1.00 -1.45 11.31
C PHE A 48 2.09 -0.74 10.53
N LEU A 49 1.97 0.58 10.32
CA LEU A 49 3.03 1.38 9.72
C LEU A 49 4.30 1.37 10.58
N GLU A 50 4.16 1.52 11.89
CA GLU A 50 5.29 1.47 12.84
C GLU A 50 5.99 0.10 12.78
N LYS A 51 5.22 -1.00 12.72
CA LYS A 51 5.78 -2.35 12.56
C LYS A 51 6.52 -2.53 11.23
N ILE A 52 5.99 -1.98 10.13
CA ILE A 52 6.65 -2.02 8.83
C ILE A 52 7.94 -1.20 8.86
N GLN A 53 7.92 0.00 9.45
CA GLN A 53 9.09 0.87 9.56
C GLN A 53 10.20 0.26 10.43
N ALA A 54 9.85 -0.60 11.39
CA ALA A 54 10.81 -1.36 12.19
C ALA A 54 11.47 -2.54 11.42
N THR A 55 11.07 -2.79 10.16
CA THR A 55 11.68 -3.81 9.31
C THR A 55 12.69 -3.20 8.33
N ASN A 56 13.18 -3.98 7.36
CA ASN A 56 13.99 -3.48 6.25
C ASN A 56 13.16 -2.85 5.12
N PHE A 57 11.84 -2.70 5.29
CA PHE A 57 10.97 -2.02 4.34
C PHE A 57 11.26 -0.52 4.33
N ARG A 58 11.57 0.03 3.14
CA ARG A 58 11.88 1.46 2.99
C ARG A 58 10.59 2.26 2.95
N LEU A 59 10.25 2.89 4.07
CA LEU A 59 9.14 3.83 4.21
C LEU A 59 9.69 5.20 4.58
N SER A 60 9.46 6.22 3.74
CA SER A 60 9.83 7.59 4.08
C SER A 60 8.81 8.21 5.02
N ASP A 61 9.25 9.19 5.81
CA ASP A 61 8.36 9.93 6.72
C ASP A 61 7.23 10.64 5.95
N THR A 62 7.51 11.13 4.73
CA THR A 62 6.50 11.74 3.87
C THR A 62 5.37 10.75 3.55
N VAL A 63 5.71 9.52 3.15
CA VAL A 63 4.70 8.49 2.82
C VAL A 63 3.98 8.04 4.08
N PHE A 64 4.69 7.91 5.21
CA PHE A 64 4.08 7.58 6.49
C PHE A 64 2.99 8.59 6.88
N LEU A 65 3.32 9.89 6.84
CA LEU A 65 2.39 10.98 7.17
C LEU A 65 1.24 11.09 6.16
N GLU A 66 1.50 10.81 4.89
CA GLU A 66 0.46 10.79 3.85
C GLU A 66 -0.57 9.68 4.11
N VAL A 67 -0.13 8.48 4.48
CA VAL A 67 -1.05 7.39 4.83
C VAL A 67 -1.89 7.75 6.04
N LEU A 68 -1.29 8.29 7.11
CA LEU A 68 -2.01 8.74 8.30
C LEU A 68 -3.10 9.76 7.94
N LYS A 69 -2.72 10.79 7.17
CA LYS A 69 -3.65 11.81 6.66
C LYS A 69 -4.79 11.21 5.84
N LEU A 70 -4.52 10.26 4.95
CA LEU A 70 -5.54 9.59 4.13
C LEU A 70 -6.53 8.78 4.99
N THR A 71 -6.08 8.31 6.16
CA THR A 71 -6.86 7.45 7.06
C THR A 71 -7.46 8.18 8.27
N ASN A 72 -7.32 9.52 8.32
CA ASN A 72 -7.72 10.38 9.43
C ASN A 72 -7.10 9.96 10.79
N GLU A 73 -5.79 9.64 10.77
CA GLU A 73 -4.93 9.39 11.93
C GLU A 73 -3.76 10.38 11.95
#